data_AF-A0A2T3J685-F1
#
_entry.id   AF-A0A2T3J685-F1
#
_cell.length_a   1.000
_cell.length_b   1.000
_cell.length_c   1.000
_cell.angle_alpha   90.00
_cell.angle_beta   90.00
_cell.angle_gamma   90.00
#
_symmetry.space_group_name_H-M   'P 1'
#
loop_
_entity.id
_entity.type
_entity.pdbx_description
1 polymer ?
#
loop_
_entity_poly.entity_id
_entity_poly.type
_entity_poly.pdbx_seq_one_letter_code
_entity_poly.pdbx_strand_id
1 'polypeptide(L)'
;MKKYALIILAIVTSASAMAKVTEADVARDTAWLASQNPSVPQSVIDNQWRYYNNPPNEVGQNTTVYQYSVRNGTKRLKPVNGYICTISRAYGYYHRGLKGIDVSVYQSGGYWYLKAASPNSDNLGDATCWNT
;
A
#
# COMPACT_ATOMS: atom_id res chain seq x y z
N MET A 1 -17.95 56.03 19.53
CA MET A 1 -17.74 55.32 18.25
C MET A 1 -17.25 53.91 18.55
N LYS A 2 -18.10 52.89 18.40
CA LYS A 2 -17.77 51.49 18.70
C LYS A 2 -16.92 50.93 17.55
N LYS A 3 -15.69 50.50 17.84
CA LYS A 3 -14.78 49.90 16.85
C LYS A 3 -15.06 48.39 16.79
N TYR A 4 -15.56 47.92 15.66
CA TYR A 4 -15.74 46.49 15.38
C TYR A 4 -14.36 45.91 15.00
N ALA A 5 -13.87 44.97 15.81
CA ALA A 5 -12.71 44.17 15.47
C ALA A 5 -13.15 43.00 14.57
N LEU A 6 -12.64 42.97 13.35
CA LEU A 6 -12.89 41.91 12.36
C LEU A 6 -11.81 40.83 12.56
N ILE A 7 -12.18 39.68 13.13
CA ILE A 7 -11.29 38.53 13.29
C ILE A 7 -11.33 37.72 11.99
N ILE A 8 -10.25 37.75 11.23
CA ILE A 8 -10.07 36.92 10.03
C ILE A 8 -9.70 35.51 10.50
N LEU A 9 -10.66 34.59 10.40
CA LEU A 9 -10.43 33.17 10.66
C LEU A 9 -9.79 32.54 9.42
N ALA A 10 -8.46 32.47 9.40
CA ALA A 10 -7.72 31.74 8.38
C ALA A 10 -7.91 30.23 8.62
N ILE A 11 -8.79 29.61 7.83
CA ILE A 11 -8.96 28.16 7.81
C ILE A 11 -7.74 27.58 7.10
N VAL A 12 -6.76 27.11 7.88
CA VAL A 12 -5.62 26.35 7.38
C VAL A 12 -6.15 24.98 6.94
N THR A 13 -6.45 24.83 5.65
CA THR A 13 -6.76 23.53 5.06
C THR A 13 -5.49 22.70 5.01
N SER A 14 -5.32 21.82 6.00
CA SER A 14 -4.24 20.83 6.04
C SER A 14 -4.44 19.83 4.89
N ALA A 15 -3.80 20.08 3.75
CA ALA A 15 -3.74 19.09 2.67
C ALA A 15 -2.91 17.89 3.16
N SER A 16 -3.56 16.74 3.33
CA SER A 16 -2.89 15.48 3.60
C SER A 16 -2.09 15.06 2.36
N ALA A 17 -0.79 15.33 2.36
CA ALA A 17 0.13 14.81 1.35
C ALA A 17 0.30 13.30 1.56
N MET A 18 -0.24 12.49 0.64
CA MET A 18 -0.01 11.05 0.62
C MET A 18 1.40 10.82 0.05
N ALA A 19 2.38 10.59 0.94
CA ALA A 19 3.73 10.21 0.52
C ALA A 19 3.71 8.75 0.03
N LYS A 20 4.03 8.54 -1.25
CA LYS A 20 4.17 7.21 -1.84
C LYS A 20 5.64 6.82 -1.80
N VAL A 21 5.94 5.69 -1.15
CA VAL A 21 7.27 5.07 -1.19
C VAL A 21 7.51 4.49 -2.59
N THR A 22 8.58 4.96 -3.24
CA THR A 22 9.05 4.49 -4.54
C THR A 22 10.21 3.50 -4.37
N GLU A 23 10.54 2.74 -5.41
CA GLU A 23 11.74 1.87 -5.40
C GLU A 23 13.02 2.68 -5.19
N ALA A 24 13.06 3.94 -5.63
CA ALA A 24 14.16 4.85 -5.38
C ALA A 24 14.23 5.29 -3.91
N ASP A 25 13.07 5.46 -3.24
CA ASP A 25 13.02 5.70 -1.79
C ASP A 25 13.57 4.50 -1.04
N VAL A 26 13.15 3.28 -1.41
CA VAL A 26 13.66 2.04 -0.82
C VAL A 26 15.17 1.94 -1.05
N ALA A 27 15.65 2.08 -2.27
CA ALA A 27 17.09 1.99 -2.58
C ALA A 27 17.92 3.04 -1.81
N ARG A 28 17.41 4.27 -1.69
CA ARG A 28 18.05 5.33 -0.91
C ARG A 28 18.10 4.99 0.58
N ASP A 29 17.00 4.55 1.16
CA ASP A 29 16.93 4.24 2.59
C ASP A 29 17.81 3.02 2.93
N THR A 30 17.83 2.01 2.05
CA THR A 30 18.71 0.85 2.23
C THR A 30 20.19 1.25 2.10
N ALA A 31 20.55 2.13 1.16
CA ALA A 31 21.91 2.64 1.02
C ALA A 31 22.33 3.53 2.20
N TRP A 32 21.42 4.37 2.71
CA TRP A 32 21.66 5.16 3.92
C TRP A 32 21.88 4.26 5.14
N LEU A 33 21.03 3.25 5.33
CA LEU A 33 21.15 2.31 6.44
C LEU A 33 22.47 1.52 6.36
N ALA A 34 22.90 1.12 5.16
CA ALA A 34 24.20 0.49 4.94
C ALA A 34 25.36 1.44 5.27
N SER A 35 25.25 2.72 4.92
CA SER A 35 26.28 3.73 5.26
C SER A 35 26.44 3.94 6.77
N GLN A 36 25.34 3.79 7.54
CA GLN A 36 25.34 3.90 9.00
C GLN A 36 25.81 2.62 9.69
N ASN A 37 25.79 1.48 8.98
CA ASN A 37 26.16 0.17 9.49
C ASN A 37 27.21 -0.50 8.58
N PRO A 38 28.39 0.11 8.40
CA PRO A 38 29.39 -0.35 7.42
C PRO A 38 29.93 -1.77 7.72
N SER A 39 29.77 -2.25 8.95
CA SER A 39 30.12 -3.61 9.38
C SER A 39 29.05 -4.65 9.08
N VAL A 40 27.85 -4.24 8.63
CA VAL A 40 26.73 -5.12 8.31
C VAL A 40 26.64 -5.24 6.78
N PRO A 41 26.85 -6.45 6.21
CA PRO A 41 26.73 -6.64 4.77
C PRO A 41 25.33 -6.28 4.25
N GLN A 42 25.28 -5.67 3.06
CA GLN A 42 24.03 -5.30 2.37
C GLN A 42 23.02 -6.46 2.29
N SER A 43 23.52 -7.69 2.10
CA SER A 43 22.68 -8.89 2.04
C SER A 43 21.92 -9.17 3.34
N VAL A 44 22.47 -8.80 4.50
CA VAL A 44 21.79 -8.94 5.81
C VAL A 44 20.64 -7.94 5.91
N ILE A 45 20.87 -6.71 5.44
CA ILE A 45 19.86 -5.65 5.40
C ILE A 45 18.71 -6.04 4.45
N ASP A 46 19.04 -6.52 3.24
CA ASP A 46 18.07 -6.99 2.26
C ASP A 46 17.25 -8.18 2.78
N ASN A 47 17.90 -9.10 3.51
CA ASN A 47 17.23 -10.27 4.09
C ASN A 47 16.29 -9.86 5.23
N GLN A 48 16.69 -8.91 6.07
CA GLN A 48 15.83 -8.38 7.12
C GLN A 48 14.62 -7.63 6.54
N TRP A 49 14.80 -6.87 5.46
CA TRP A 49 13.71 -6.22 4.74
C TRP A 49 12.74 -7.24 4.14
N ARG A 50 13.25 -8.30 3.49
CA ARG A 50 12.42 -9.41 3.01
C ARG A 50 11.67 -10.07 4.16
N TYR A 51 12.32 -10.34 5.28
CA TYR A 51 11.71 -11.00 6.43
C TYR A 51 10.51 -10.22 6.99
N TYR A 52 10.64 -8.91 7.20
CA TYR A 52 9.56 -8.09 7.75
C TYR A 52 8.45 -7.76 6.74
N ASN A 53 8.75 -7.83 5.45
CA ASN A 53 7.77 -7.65 4.37
C ASN A 53 7.33 -8.99 3.75
N ASN A 54 7.72 -10.12 4.35
CA ASN A 54 7.26 -11.42 3.88
C ASN A 54 5.75 -11.52 4.15
N PRO A 55 4.99 -12.14 3.24
CA PRO A 55 3.63 -12.53 3.57
C PRO A 55 3.65 -13.44 4.83
N PRO A 56 2.58 -13.43 5.64
CA PRO A 56 2.51 -14.26 6.85
C PRO A 56 2.87 -15.73 6.56
N ASN A 57 3.67 -16.33 7.43
CA ASN A 57 4.17 -17.70 7.27
C ASN A 57 3.03 -18.74 7.26
N GLU A 58 2.95 -19.55 6.19
CA GLU A 58 1.98 -20.63 5.97
C GLU A 58 2.29 -21.92 6.76
N VAL A 59 2.85 -21.83 7.98
CA VAL A 59 3.24 -23.04 8.71
C VAL A 59 2.08 -23.54 9.57
N GLY A 60 1.30 -24.46 8.98
CA GLY A 60 0.61 -25.50 9.74
C GLY A 60 -0.87 -25.29 10.01
N GLN A 61 -1.68 -24.99 9.00
CA GLN A 61 -3.12 -25.31 8.98
C GLN A 61 -3.55 -25.59 7.53
N ASN A 62 -4.69 -26.26 7.32
CA ASN A 62 -5.34 -26.39 6.01
C ASN A 62 -5.80 -24.99 5.52
N THR A 63 -4.84 -24.15 5.14
CA THR A 63 -5.11 -22.77 4.79
C THR A 63 -5.62 -22.73 3.37
N THR A 64 -6.90 -22.38 3.18
CA THR A 64 -7.45 -22.24 1.83
C THR A 64 -7.08 -20.86 1.30
N VAL A 65 -6.22 -20.86 0.27
CA VAL A 65 -5.75 -19.63 -0.37
C VAL A 65 -6.70 -19.23 -1.51
N TYR A 66 -7.15 -17.97 -1.50
CA TYR A 66 -7.99 -17.41 -2.57
C TYR A 66 -7.29 -16.23 -3.22
N GLN A 67 -7.19 -16.26 -4.55
CA GLN A 67 -6.54 -15.21 -5.33
C GLN A 67 -7.55 -14.45 -6.18
N TYR A 68 -7.37 -13.13 -6.26
CA TYR A 68 -8.26 -12.24 -6.97
C TYR A 68 -7.47 -11.19 -7.73
N SER A 69 -7.90 -10.85 -8.93
CA SER A 69 -7.36 -9.74 -9.71
C SER A 69 -8.44 -8.73 -10.10
N VAL A 70 -8.03 -7.47 -10.27
CA VAL A 70 -8.85 -6.40 -10.82
C VAL A 70 -8.02 -5.47 -11.69
N ARG A 71 -8.64 -4.92 -12.75
CA ARG A 71 -8.09 -3.85 -13.61
C ARG A 71 -9.05 -2.66 -13.54
N ASN A 72 -8.56 -1.50 -13.11
CA ASN A 72 -9.33 -0.25 -13.03
C ASN A 72 -10.77 -0.42 -12.48
N GLY A 73 -10.88 -0.96 -11.29
CA GLY A 73 -12.16 -1.18 -10.64
C GLY A 73 -12.03 -1.68 -9.21
N THR A 74 -13.16 -2.11 -8.67
CA THR A 74 -13.25 -2.67 -7.32
C THR A 74 -13.82 -4.08 -7.39
N LYS A 75 -13.23 -5.00 -6.63
CA LYS A 75 -13.66 -6.39 -6.53
C LYS A 75 -13.86 -6.77 -5.06
N ARG A 76 -15.03 -7.30 -4.75
CA ARG A 76 -15.30 -7.90 -3.43
C ARG A 76 -14.52 -9.20 -3.29
N LEU A 77 -13.87 -9.38 -2.15
CA LEU A 77 -13.08 -10.55 -1.79
C LEU A 77 -13.86 -11.41 -0.79
N LYS A 78 -13.20 -11.87 0.28
CA LYS A 78 -13.78 -12.67 1.36
C LYS A 78 -14.41 -11.81 2.47
N PRO A 79 -15.33 -12.37 3.28
CA PRO A 79 -15.79 -11.72 4.51
C PRO A 79 -14.62 -11.37 5.43
N VAL A 80 -14.74 -10.31 6.23
CA VAL A 80 -13.72 -9.94 7.21
C VAL A 80 -13.64 -10.98 8.35
N ASN A 81 -14.77 -11.60 8.67
CA ASN A 81 -14.82 -12.66 9.67
C ASN A 81 -14.21 -13.96 9.13
N GLY A 82 -13.14 -14.42 9.76
CA GLY A 82 -12.47 -15.68 9.42
C GLY A 82 -11.52 -15.58 8.22
N TYR A 83 -11.24 -14.39 7.69
CA TYR A 83 -10.26 -14.21 6.62
C TYR A 83 -9.45 -12.92 6.76
N ILE A 84 -8.19 -12.99 6.35
CA ILE A 84 -7.33 -11.83 6.12
C ILE A 84 -6.98 -11.78 4.63
N CYS A 85 -7.04 -10.58 4.04
CA CYS A 85 -6.69 -10.36 2.64
C CYS A 85 -5.61 -9.28 2.56
N THR A 86 -4.62 -9.49 1.70
CA THR A 86 -3.55 -8.51 1.42
C THR A 86 -3.31 -8.36 -0.08
N ILE A 87 -2.68 -7.25 -0.46
CA ILE A 87 -2.20 -7.07 -1.84
C ILE A 87 -1.01 -8.02 -2.03
N SER A 88 -1.09 -8.88 -3.04
CA SER A 88 0.02 -9.77 -3.41
C SER A 88 0.82 -9.26 -4.61
N ARG A 89 0.20 -8.46 -5.48
CA ARG A 89 0.88 -7.77 -6.58
C ARG A 89 0.16 -6.48 -6.92
N ALA A 90 0.91 -5.47 -7.33
CA ALA A 90 0.37 -4.23 -7.87
C ALA A 90 1.23 -3.77 -9.05
N TYR A 91 0.61 -3.52 -10.20
CA TYR A 91 1.31 -3.14 -11.44
C TYR A 91 0.40 -2.29 -12.34
N GLY A 92 0.93 -1.75 -13.43
CA GLY A 92 0.13 -0.95 -14.35
C GLY A 92 0.77 -0.70 -15.69
N TYR A 93 -0.04 -0.32 -16.67
CA TYR A 93 0.39 0.07 -18.01
C TYR A 93 0.16 1.57 -18.21
N TYR A 94 1.25 2.31 -18.44
CA TYR A 94 1.25 3.77 -18.48
C TYR A 94 1.76 4.25 -19.83
N HIS A 95 1.01 5.13 -20.48
CA HIS A 95 1.35 5.60 -21.83
C HIS A 95 2.38 6.74 -21.81
N ARG A 96 2.36 7.64 -20.80
CA ARG A 96 3.35 8.72 -20.61
C ARG A 96 3.43 9.20 -19.15
N GLY A 97 4.67 9.45 -18.69
CA GLY A 97 5.00 10.10 -17.40
C GLY A 97 5.01 9.16 -16.19
N LEU A 98 5.57 9.63 -15.07
CA LEU A 98 5.50 8.94 -13.78
C LEU A 98 4.05 8.95 -13.30
N LYS A 99 3.42 7.78 -13.24
CA LYS A 99 2.07 7.60 -12.73
C LYS A 99 2.11 6.67 -11.52
N GLY A 100 1.36 7.02 -10.49
CA GLY A 100 1.23 6.17 -9.32
C GLY A 100 0.36 4.96 -9.61
N ILE A 101 0.89 3.76 -9.35
CA ILE A 101 0.06 2.60 -8.98
C ILE A 101 -0.76 2.97 -7.74
N ASP A 102 -2.08 2.95 -7.87
CA ASP A 102 -3.09 3.09 -6.81
C ASP A 102 -3.88 1.78 -6.77
N VAL A 103 -3.42 0.90 -5.88
CA VAL A 103 -4.00 -0.41 -5.58
C VAL A 103 -4.12 -0.52 -4.08
N SER A 104 -5.29 -0.94 -3.60
CA SER A 104 -5.56 -1.08 -2.16
C SER A 104 -6.40 -2.32 -1.87
N VAL A 105 -6.12 -2.96 -0.74
CA VAL A 105 -7.04 -3.91 -0.10
C VAL A 105 -7.59 -3.24 1.16
N TYR A 106 -8.91 -3.15 1.29
CA TYR A 106 -9.57 -2.45 2.40
C TYR A 106 -10.84 -3.17 2.85
N GLN A 107 -11.31 -2.86 4.05
CA GLN A 107 -12.53 -3.43 4.63
C GLN A 107 -13.72 -2.48 4.45
N SER A 108 -14.88 -3.01 4.08
CA SER A 108 -16.14 -2.27 4.04
C SER A 108 -17.34 -3.23 4.12
N GLY A 109 -18.41 -2.86 4.83
CA GLY A 109 -19.64 -3.65 4.86
C GLY A 109 -19.48 -5.13 5.22
N GLY A 110 -18.50 -5.48 6.07
CA GLY A 110 -18.23 -6.87 6.49
C GLY A 110 -17.42 -7.71 5.49
N TYR A 111 -16.91 -7.12 4.40
CA TYR A 111 -16.07 -7.79 3.41
C TYR A 111 -14.76 -7.05 3.19
N TRP A 112 -13.76 -7.79 2.74
CA TRP A 112 -12.56 -7.26 2.10
C TRP A 112 -12.85 -6.88 0.65
N TYR A 113 -12.18 -5.84 0.17
CA TYR A 113 -12.26 -5.36 -1.20
C TYR A 113 -10.85 -5.10 -1.73
N LEU A 114 -10.63 -5.44 -3.00
CA LEU A 114 -9.48 -5.03 -3.78
C LEU A 114 -9.93 -3.91 -4.72
N LYS A 115 -9.24 -2.77 -4.71
CA LYS A 115 -9.44 -1.69 -5.65
C LYS A 115 -8.15 -1.41 -6.39
N ALA A 116 -8.25 -1.23 -7.71
CA ALA A 116 -7.22 -0.62 -8.53
C ALA A 116 -7.86 0.55 -9.26
N ALA A 117 -7.30 1.75 -9.18
CA ALA A 117 -7.89 2.92 -9.80
C ALA A 117 -6.83 3.75 -10.53
N SER A 118 -7.15 4.20 -11.74
CA SER A 118 -6.36 5.24 -12.41
C SER A 118 -7.25 6.01 -13.39
N PRO A 119 -7.19 7.35 -13.40
CA PRO A 119 -8.04 8.15 -14.27
C PRO A 119 -7.66 8.09 -15.76
N ASN A 120 -6.40 7.74 -16.08
CA ASN A 120 -5.86 7.83 -17.46
C ASN A 120 -4.88 6.70 -17.79
N SER A 121 -4.88 5.61 -17.03
CA SER A 121 -3.94 4.49 -17.22
C SER A 121 -4.55 3.21 -16.68
N ASP A 122 -3.88 2.08 -16.90
CA ASP A 122 -4.31 0.82 -16.30
C ASP A 122 -3.56 0.57 -15.00
N ASN A 123 -4.29 0.47 -13.90
CA ASN A 123 -3.79 -0.14 -12.67
C ASN A 123 -4.41 -1.53 -12.53
N LEU A 124 -3.54 -2.51 -12.27
CA LEU A 124 -3.88 -3.89 -12.00
C LEU A 124 -3.41 -4.25 -10.59
N GLY A 125 -4.29 -4.88 -9.84
CA GLY A 125 -3.99 -5.37 -8.51
C GLY A 125 -4.33 -6.85 -8.41
N ASP A 126 -3.49 -7.59 -7.70
CA ASP A 126 -3.77 -8.94 -7.23
C ASP A 126 -3.89 -8.90 -5.70
N ALA A 127 -4.86 -9.64 -5.16
CA ALA A 127 -5.04 -9.85 -3.74
C ALA A 127 -5.07 -11.34 -3.42
N THR A 128 -4.46 -11.69 -2.30
CA THR A 128 -4.53 -13.04 -1.74
C THR A 128 -5.27 -12.97 -0.41
N CYS A 129 -6.17 -13.93 -0.17
CA CYS A 129 -6.90 -14.09 1.08
C CYS A 129 -6.64 -15.47 1.67
N TRP A 130 -6.48 -15.50 2.99
CA TRP A 130 -6.28 -16.72 3.79
C TRP A 130 -7.35 -16.78 4.87
N ASN A 131 -7.79 -18.00 5.22
CA ASN A 131 -8.58 -18.19 6.43
C ASN A 131 -7.72 -17.92 7.68
N THR A 132 -8.35 -17.35 8.71
CA THR A 132 -7.74 -17.03 10.01
C THR A 132 -8.32 -17.90 11.11
#